data_AF-A0A949S7N9-F1
#
_entry.id   AF-A0A949S7N9-F1
#
_cell.length_a   1.000
_cell.length_b   1.000
_cell.length_c   1.000
_cell.angle_alpha   90.00
_cell.angle_beta   90.00
_cell.angle_gamma   90.00
#
_symmetry.space_group_name_H-M   'P 1'
#
loop_
_entity.id
_entity.type
_entity.pdbx_description
1 polymer ?
#
loop_
_entity_poly.entity_id
_entity_poly.type
_entity_poly.pdbx_seq_one_letter_code
_entity_poly.pdbx_strand_id
1 'polypeptide(L)'
;MKSKFFCISFSIIAIAFSLYSCSGSVSPDYGKYESLLKDQMQTMRNVLNGAHYNEFVSQYVDPSYITKVGGVDKVLLQFGSRQQSQMYNALSVARNISPLYNESKKEMTYVSDALVNPLVFKLINGKWYIIGDWFKYQ
;
A
#
# COMPACT_ATOMS: atom_id res chain seq x y z
N MET A 1 34.57 -13.38 61.44
CA MET A 1 33.35 -12.54 61.35
C MET A 1 33.73 -11.17 60.78
N LYS A 2 32.84 -10.60 59.94
CA LYS A 2 32.86 -9.30 59.25
C LYS A 2 33.41 -9.29 57.81
N SER A 3 32.48 -9.66 56.93
CA SER A 3 32.40 -9.27 55.52
C SER A 3 32.43 -7.74 55.35
N LYS A 4 33.12 -7.26 54.31
CA LYS A 4 32.91 -5.93 53.73
C LYS A 4 33.02 -6.05 52.21
N PHE A 5 31.86 -6.20 51.58
CA PHE A 5 31.65 -5.98 50.15
C PHE A 5 31.90 -4.51 49.84
N PHE A 6 32.75 -4.23 48.84
CA PHE A 6 32.91 -2.90 48.26
C PHE A 6 32.32 -2.94 46.85
N CYS A 7 31.06 -2.52 46.70
CA CYS A 7 30.47 -2.24 45.39
C CYS A 7 30.97 -0.86 44.95
N ILE A 8 31.90 -0.82 43.99
CA ILE A 8 32.25 0.42 43.30
C ILE A 8 31.25 0.59 42.16
N SER A 9 30.25 1.42 42.43
CA SER A 9 29.23 1.85 41.48
C SER A 9 29.87 2.75 40.43
N PHE A 10 30.11 2.23 39.23
CA PHE A 10 30.48 3.04 38.07
C PHE A 10 29.18 3.54 37.42
N SER A 11 28.76 4.75 37.79
CA SER A 11 27.60 5.42 37.20
C SER A 11 27.92 5.85 35.76
N ILE A 12 27.62 4.99 34.79
CA ILE A 12 27.59 5.37 33.38
C ILE A 12 26.29 6.15 33.17
N ILE A 13 26.42 7.47 33.05
CA ILE A 13 25.35 8.38 32.64
C ILE A 13 25.07 8.11 31.16
N ALA A 14 24.22 7.12 30.88
CA ALA A 14 23.61 6.96 29.58
C ALA A 14 22.51 8.00 29.46
N ILE A 15 22.81 9.11 28.78
CA ILE A 15 21.81 10.07 28.31
C ILE A 15 20.97 9.33 27.28
N ALA A 16 19.87 8.72 27.74
CA ALA A 16 18.84 8.22 26.86
C ALA A 16 18.26 9.43 26.14
N PHE A 17 18.60 9.56 24.86
CA PHE A 17 17.82 10.35 23.92
C PHE A 17 16.38 9.86 24.03
N SER A 18 15.53 10.68 24.65
CA SER A 18 14.09 10.59 24.54
C SER A 18 13.73 10.85 23.09
N LEU A 19 13.94 9.84 22.24
CA LEU A 19 13.25 9.73 20.98
C LEU A 19 11.78 9.68 21.36
N TYR A 20 11.15 10.83 21.21
CA TYR A 20 9.71 10.99 21.10
C TYR A 20 9.20 9.82 20.27
N SER A 21 8.72 8.80 20.96
CA SER A 21 7.86 7.80 20.37
C SER A 21 6.60 8.58 20.06
N CYS A 22 6.52 9.13 18.85
CA CYS A 22 5.25 9.40 18.21
C CYS A 22 4.58 8.04 18.06
N SER A 23 4.00 7.53 19.14
CA SER A 23 2.93 6.55 19.10
C SER A 23 1.74 7.28 18.50
N GLY A 24 1.83 7.58 17.21
CA GLY A 24 0.67 7.86 16.39
C GLY A 24 -0.17 6.61 16.53
N SER A 25 -1.27 6.72 17.26
CA SER A 25 -2.23 5.65 17.45
C SER A 25 -2.64 5.16 16.08
N VAL A 26 -2.03 4.07 15.64
CA VAL A 26 -2.43 3.37 14.43
C VAL A 26 -3.85 2.91 14.72
N SER A 27 -4.82 3.43 13.97
CA SER A 27 -6.22 3.00 14.11
C SER A 27 -6.23 1.46 14.04
N PRO A 28 -6.92 0.74 14.95
CA PRO A 28 -6.92 -0.73 14.99
C PRO A 28 -7.26 -1.35 13.62
N ASP A 29 -8.05 -0.64 12.83
CA ASP A 29 -8.47 -0.99 11.48
C ASP A 29 -7.34 -0.90 10.44
N TYR A 30 -6.38 0.01 10.61
CA TYR A 30 -5.31 0.25 9.64
C TYR A 30 -4.44 -0.99 9.41
N GLY A 31 -3.95 -1.62 10.49
CA GLY A 31 -3.05 -2.77 10.37
C GLY A 31 -3.72 -3.96 9.69
N LYS A 32 -5.01 -4.19 10.01
CA LYS A 32 -5.84 -5.19 9.34
C LYS A 32 -6.03 -4.87 7.86
N TYR A 33 -6.38 -3.64 7.53
CA TYR A 33 -6.57 -3.20 6.15
C TYR A 33 -5.29 -3.29 5.32
N GLU A 34 -4.14 -2.92 5.90
CA GLU A 34 -2.85 -2.98 5.21
C GLU A 34 -2.49 -4.43 4.87
N SER A 35 -2.67 -5.35 5.83
CA SER A 35 -2.44 -6.78 5.61
C SER A 35 -3.34 -7.33 4.50
N LEU A 36 -4.65 -7.07 4.57
CA LEU A 36 -5.61 -7.51 3.55
C LEU A 36 -5.28 -6.97 2.16
N LEU A 37 -4.88 -5.70 2.08
CA LEU A 37 -4.49 -5.09 0.81
C LEU A 37 -3.18 -5.69 0.28
N LYS A 38 -2.19 -6.00 1.13
CA LYS A 38 -0.95 -6.67 0.69
C LYS A 38 -1.19 -8.04 0.09
N ASP A 39 -2.11 -8.81 0.65
CA ASP A 39 -2.54 -10.09 0.09
C ASP A 39 -3.25 -9.89 -1.25
N GLN A 40 -4.18 -8.93 -1.32
CA GLN A 40 -4.88 -8.62 -2.56
C GLN A 40 -3.92 -8.14 -3.66
N MET A 41 -2.90 -7.34 -3.34
CA MET A 41 -1.87 -6.91 -4.28
C MET A 41 -1.06 -8.09 -4.82
N GLN A 42 -0.82 -9.15 -4.03
CA GLN A 42 -0.18 -10.36 -4.54
C GLN A 42 -1.07 -11.08 -5.56
N THR A 43 -2.38 -11.19 -5.28
CA THR A 43 -3.35 -11.74 -6.23
C THR A 43 -3.40 -10.93 -7.52
N MET A 44 -3.46 -9.60 -7.42
CA MET A 44 -3.41 -8.69 -8.56
C MET A 44 -2.18 -8.93 -9.44
N ARG A 45 -0.99 -9.09 -8.84
CA ARG A 45 0.25 -9.41 -9.56
C ARG A 45 0.19 -10.76 -10.25
N ASN A 46 -0.38 -11.78 -9.61
CA ASN A 46 -0.53 -13.11 -10.22
C ASN A 46 -1.42 -13.05 -11.46
N VAL A 47 -2.53 -12.31 -11.40
CA VAL A 47 -3.46 -12.09 -12.52
C VAL A 47 -2.75 -11.36 -13.68
N LEU A 48 -1.98 -10.30 -13.38
CA LEU A 48 -1.18 -9.60 -14.39
C LEU A 48 -0.11 -10.49 -15.01
N ASN A 49 0.60 -11.29 -14.19
CA ASN A 49 1.63 -12.20 -14.65
C ASN A 49 1.07 -13.34 -15.54
N GLY A 50 -0.16 -13.77 -15.27
CA GLY A 50 -0.91 -14.70 -16.11
C GLY A 50 -1.54 -14.08 -17.36
N ALA A 51 -1.29 -12.80 -17.63
CA ALA A 51 -1.87 -12.03 -18.73
C ALA A 51 -3.42 -12.00 -18.72
N HIS A 52 -4.04 -12.16 -17.55
CA HIS A 52 -5.50 -12.13 -17.37
C HIS A 52 -6.01 -10.69 -17.22
N TYR A 53 -5.73 -9.81 -18.19
CA TYR A 53 -5.96 -8.37 -18.08
C TYR A 53 -7.45 -8.00 -17.95
N ASN A 54 -8.35 -8.72 -18.62
CA ASN A 54 -9.79 -8.51 -18.47
C ASN A 54 -10.24 -8.79 -17.03
N GLU A 55 -9.76 -9.90 -16.44
CA GLU A 55 -10.01 -10.20 -15.04
C GLU A 55 -9.44 -9.12 -14.12
N PHE A 56 -8.21 -8.67 -14.39
CA PHE A 56 -7.58 -7.61 -13.62
C PHE A 56 -8.43 -6.33 -13.62
N VAL A 57 -8.84 -5.87 -14.81
CA VAL A 57 -9.64 -4.65 -14.95
C VAL A 57 -11.00 -4.82 -14.27
N SER A 58 -11.74 -5.88 -14.58
CA SER A 58 -13.08 -6.10 -14.03
C SER A 58 -13.10 -6.28 -12.51
N GLN A 59 -12.05 -6.87 -11.93
CA GLN A 59 -12.01 -7.16 -10.51
C GLN A 59 -11.37 -6.08 -9.65
N TYR A 60 -10.38 -5.35 -10.16
CA TYR A 60 -9.49 -4.52 -9.33
C TYR A 60 -9.45 -3.06 -9.73
N VAL A 61 -10.04 -2.66 -10.86
CA VAL A 61 -10.20 -1.26 -11.23
C VAL A 61 -11.55 -0.75 -10.72
N ASP A 62 -11.57 0.50 -10.25
CA ASP A 62 -12.80 1.11 -9.74
C ASP A 62 -13.97 0.99 -10.73
N PRO A 63 -15.08 0.34 -10.34
CA PRO A 63 -16.22 0.13 -11.23
C PRO A 63 -16.86 1.44 -11.70
N SER A 64 -16.77 2.52 -10.92
CA SER A 64 -17.27 3.84 -11.32
C SER A 64 -16.46 4.41 -12.48
N TYR A 65 -15.14 4.21 -12.47
CA TYR A 65 -14.26 4.59 -13.58
C TYR A 65 -14.52 3.74 -14.82
N ILE A 66 -14.65 2.41 -14.67
CA ILE A 66 -14.99 1.51 -15.79
C ILE A 66 -16.29 1.97 -16.46
N THR A 67 -17.31 2.27 -15.66
CA THR A 67 -18.61 2.76 -16.15
C THR A 67 -18.45 4.10 -16.87
N LYS A 68 -17.71 5.04 -16.30
CA LYS A 68 -17.45 6.38 -16.87
C LYS A 68 -16.73 6.32 -18.23
N VAL A 69 -15.81 5.38 -18.41
CA VAL A 69 -15.03 5.20 -19.65
C VAL A 69 -15.80 4.42 -20.72
N GLY A 70 -16.94 3.83 -20.37
CA GLY A 70 -17.81 3.11 -21.30
C GLY A 70 -17.61 1.59 -21.31
N GLY A 71 -17.13 1.02 -20.20
CA GLY A 71 -17.01 -0.42 -19.98
C GLY A 71 -15.58 -0.95 -19.99
N VAL A 72 -15.45 -2.24 -19.67
CA VAL A 72 -14.15 -2.92 -19.51
C VAL A 72 -13.33 -2.86 -20.80
N ASP A 73 -13.95 -3.08 -21.96
CA ASP A 73 -13.26 -3.06 -23.25
C ASP A 73 -12.58 -1.72 -23.53
N LYS A 74 -13.21 -0.61 -23.15
CA LYS A 74 -12.64 0.74 -23.32
C LYS A 74 -11.45 0.99 -22.39
N VAL A 75 -11.50 0.44 -21.17
CA VAL A 75 -10.36 0.50 -20.23
C VAL A 75 -9.22 -0.40 -20.73
N LEU A 76 -9.51 -1.59 -21.26
CA LEU A 76 -8.50 -2.49 -21.81
C LEU A 76 -7.73 -1.88 -22.99
N LEU A 77 -8.40 -1.08 -23.84
CA LEU A 77 -7.73 -0.33 -24.91
C LEU A 77 -6.72 0.70 -24.38
N GLN A 78 -6.96 1.25 -23.18
CA GLN A 78 -6.04 2.18 -22.50
C GLN A 78 -4.97 1.45 -21.68
N PHE A 79 -5.28 0.23 -21.24
CA PHE A 79 -4.40 -0.62 -20.45
C PHE A 79 -3.48 -1.47 -21.35
N GLY A 80 -2.69 -0.78 -22.18
CA GLY A 80 -1.71 -1.40 -23.09
C GLY A 80 -0.50 -1.99 -22.37
N SER A 81 0.42 -2.59 -23.13
CA SER A 81 1.60 -3.31 -22.59
C SER A 81 2.46 -2.46 -21.65
N ARG A 82 2.61 -1.16 -21.94
CA ARG A 82 3.31 -0.22 -21.07
C ARG A 82 2.61 -0.06 -19.73
N GLN A 83 1.29 0.19 -19.73
CA GLN A 83 0.50 0.36 -18.52
C GLN A 83 0.43 -0.93 -17.70
N GLN A 84 0.33 -2.08 -18.36
CA GLN A 84 0.37 -3.40 -17.72
C GLN A 84 1.68 -3.62 -16.96
N SER A 85 2.81 -3.36 -17.60
CA SER A 85 4.14 -3.47 -16.99
C SER A 85 4.32 -2.46 -15.85
N GLN A 86 3.92 -1.20 -16.07
CA GLN A 86 3.98 -0.16 -15.05
C GLN A 86 3.12 -0.51 -13.82
N MET A 87 1.92 -1.03 -14.02
CA MET A 87 1.04 -1.47 -12.94
C MET A 87 1.63 -2.66 -12.17
N TYR A 88 2.19 -3.65 -12.87
CA TYR A 88 2.86 -4.78 -12.23
C TYR A 88 4.03 -4.32 -11.35
N ASN A 89 4.85 -3.40 -11.86
CA ASN A 89 5.97 -2.82 -11.11
C ASN A 89 5.48 -2.00 -9.92
N ALA A 90 4.43 -1.19 -10.11
CA ALA A 90 3.85 -0.40 -9.03
C ALA A 90 3.35 -1.26 -7.87
N LEU A 91 2.64 -2.34 -8.18
CA LEU A 91 2.19 -3.32 -7.19
C LEU A 91 3.37 -4.02 -6.49
N SER A 92 4.47 -4.25 -7.22
CA SER A 92 5.67 -4.89 -6.68
C SER A 92 6.41 -3.97 -5.70
N VAL A 93 6.50 -2.68 -6.02
CA VAL A 93 7.08 -1.65 -5.13
C VAL A 93 6.17 -1.43 -3.92
N ALA A 94 4.87 -1.22 -4.13
CA ALA A 94 3.90 -0.90 -3.09
C ALA A 94 3.84 -1.94 -1.96
N ARG A 95 4.00 -3.23 -2.28
CA ARG A 95 4.02 -4.31 -1.27
C ARG A 95 5.14 -4.18 -0.23
N ASN A 96 6.22 -3.48 -0.57
CA ASN A 96 7.41 -3.36 0.28
C ASN A 96 7.49 -2.03 1.05
N ILE A 97 6.49 -1.17 0.92
CA ILE A 97 6.45 0.13 1.60
C ILE A 97 5.12 0.29 2.35
N SER A 98 5.09 1.20 3.32
CA SER A 98 3.87 1.51 4.07
C SER A 98 3.02 2.56 3.34
N PRO A 99 1.69 2.37 3.25
CA PRO A 99 0.79 3.38 2.67
C PRO A 99 0.51 4.53 3.62
N LEU A 100 0.08 5.66 3.06
CA LEU A 100 -0.65 6.70 3.76
C LEU A 100 -2.13 6.32 3.77
N TYR A 101 -2.73 6.15 4.96
CA TYR A 101 -4.15 5.82 5.09
C TYR A 101 -5.01 7.03 5.38
N ASN A 102 -6.00 7.26 4.52
CA ASN A 102 -7.05 8.24 4.72
C ASN A 102 -8.32 7.53 5.21
N GLU A 103 -8.59 7.64 6.51
CA GLU A 103 -9.74 6.98 7.13
C GLU A 103 -11.09 7.50 6.65
N SER A 104 -11.20 8.82 6.41
CA SER A 104 -12.44 9.46 5.95
C SER A 104 -12.85 8.98 4.57
N LYS A 105 -11.88 8.80 3.67
CA LYS A 105 -12.12 8.31 2.30
C LYS A 105 -12.02 6.79 2.16
N LYS A 106 -11.53 6.11 3.21
CA LYS A 106 -11.13 4.70 3.19
C LYS A 106 -10.17 4.41 2.03
N GLU A 107 -9.11 5.21 1.93
CA GLU A 107 -8.10 5.13 0.87
C GLU A 107 -6.72 4.81 1.42
N MET A 108 -5.95 4.00 0.70
CA MET A 108 -4.53 3.73 0.95
C MET A 108 -3.70 4.22 -0.23
N THR A 109 -2.78 5.13 0.04
CA THR A 109 -1.94 5.77 -0.98
C THR A 109 -0.48 5.40 -0.77
N TYR A 110 0.10 4.72 -1.75
CA TYR A 110 1.51 4.34 -1.80
C TYR A 110 2.28 5.38 -2.61
N VAL A 111 3.30 5.98 -2.00
CA VAL A 111 4.15 7.01 -2.61
C VAL A 111 5.61 6.58 -2.49
N SER A 112 6.31 6.58 -3.61
CA SER A 112 7.75 6.36 -3.70
C SER A 112 8.27 6.98 -5.00
N ASP A 113 9.52 7.40 -4.99
CA ASP A 113 10.31 7.79 -6.15
C ASP A 113 10.39 6.72 -7.26
N ALA A 114 10.23 5.44 -6.91
CA ALA A 114 10.15 4.34 -7.86
C ALA A 114 8.79 4.20 -8.55
N LEU A 115 7.77 4.96 -8.12
CA LEU A 115 6.44 4.96 -8.72
C LEU A 115 6.27 6.15 -9.67
N VAL A 116 5.79 5.89 -10.89
CA VAL A 116 5.51 6.95 -11.88
C VAL A 116 4.40 7.90 -11.40
N ASN A 117 3.42 7.35 -10.69
CA ASN A 117 2.34 8.08 -10.02
C ASN A 117 2.08 7.42 -8.66
N PRO A 118 1.51 8.12 -7.66
CA PRO A 118 1.04 7.45 -6.44
C PRO A 118 0.06 6.32 -6.77
N LEU A 119 0.25 5.14 -6.16
CA LEU A 119 -0.68 4.03 -6.30
C LEU A 119 -1.73 4.13 -5.20
N VAL A 120 -2.98 4.37 -5.60
CA VAL A 120 -4.06 4.64 -4.66
C VAL A 120 -5.10 3.53 -4.74
N PHE A 121 -5.48 3.01 -3.57
CA PHE A 121 -6.55 2.03 -3.42
C PHE A 121 -7.69 2.62 -2.61
N LYS A 122 -8.93 2.29 -2.98
CA LYS A 122 -10.14 2.67 -2.24
C LYS A 122 -10.91 1.42 -1.83
N LEU A 123 -11.35 1.37 -0.57
CA LEU A 123 -12.17 0.29 -0.05
C LEU A 123 -13.64 0.55 -0.40
N ILE A 124 -14.26 -0.36 -1.15
CA ILE A 124 -15.67 -0.30 -1.52
C ILE A 124 -16.28 -1.67 -1.22
N ASN A 125 -17.31 -1.72 -0.36
CA ASN A 125 -17.99 -2.95 0.02
C ASN A 125 -17.04 -4.09 0.46
N GLY A 126 -15.97 -3.76 1.18
CA GLY A 126 -15.01 -4.74 1.69
C GLY A 126 -13.92 -5.19 0.70
N LYS A 127 -13.89 -4.66 -0.53
CA LYS A 127 -12.84 -4.95 -1.52
C LYS A 127 -12.06 -3.68 -1.90
N TRP A 128 -10.75 -3.81 -2.09
CA TRP A 128 -9.91 -2.71 -2.55
C TRP A 128 -9.90 -2.59 -4.07
N TYR A 129 -10.05 -1.37 -4.56
CA TYR A 129 -10.01 -1.04 -5.98
C TYR A 129 -8.94 0.02 -6.24
N ILE A 130 -8.21 -0.13 -7.34
CA ILE A 130 -7.24 0.85 -7.80
C ILE A 130 -8.01 2.05 -8.37
N ILE A 131 -7.65 3.24 -7.89
CA ILE A 131 -8.17 4.53 -8.34
C ILE A 131 -7.03 5.46 -8.77
N GLY A 132 -7.39 6.60 -9.36
CA GLY A 132 -6.44 7.65 -9.74
C GLY A 132 -6.03 7.61 -11.21
N ASP A 133 -4.83 8.09 -11.51
CA ASP A 133 -4.40 8.42 -12.87
C ASP A 133 -3.71 7.27 -13.61
N TRP A 134 -3.63 6.08 -13.02
CA TRP A 134 -2.99 4.89 -13.62
C TRP A 134 -3.62 4.41 -14.93
N PHE A 135 -4.87 4.81 -15.18
CA PHE A 135 -5.62 4.43 -16.38
C PHE A 135 -6.06 5.65 -17.20
N LYS A 136 -5.76 6.87 -16.75
CA LYS A 136 -6.12 8.07 -17.51
C LYS A 136 -5.07 8.27 -18.61
N TYR A 137 -5.55 8.57 -19.81
CA TYR A 137 -4.73 8.88 -20.99
C TYR A 137 -3.57 9.83 -20.66
N GLN A 138 -2.34 9.42 -21.01
CA GLN A 138 -1.25 10.32 -21.37
C GLN A 138 -1.33 10.58 -22.88
#